data_AF-A0A2H5VL43-F1
#
_entry.id   AF-A0A2H5VL43-F1
#
_cell.length_a   1.000
_cell.length_b   1.000
_cell.length_c   1.000
_cell.angle_alpha   90.00
_cell.angle_beta   90.00
_cell.angle_gamma   90.00
#
_symmetry.space_group_name_H-M   'P 1'
#
loop_
_entity.id
_entity.type
_entity.pdbx_description
1 polymer ?
#
loop_
_entity_poly.entity_id
_entity_poly.type
_entity_poly.pdbx_seq_one_letter_code
_entity_poly.pdbx_strand_id
1 'polypeptide(L)'
;MAQIFHRSTNVIAKASILGSVFLIAAATWVLAALNRSPYVTQVGVAREQPVPFSHKHHVKQLGIDCRYCHTSVEESRFAGLPPTETCMTCHSQIHAASPMLEPVRESWRTDRPIPWTRVYDLPDFVYFDHSIHVKKGVACVTCHGPVEEMPLVWKASTLHMEWCLSCHRQPELYIRPREYVFRADWRPSEDQRELGRRLVREYRIDRPEKLTDCSVCHR
;
A
#
# COMPACT_ATOMS: atom_id res chain seq x y z
N MET A 1 52.52 -44.69 -13.80
CA MET A 1 51.48 -44.14 -12.89
C MET A 1 50.15 -44.74 -13.28
N ALA A 2 49.43 -45.36 -12.35
CA ALA A 2 48.12 -45.95 -12.62
C ALA A 2 47.07 -44.84 -12.81
N GLN A 3 46.17 -44.99 -13.79
CA GLN A 3 45.09 -44.04 -14.02
C GLN A 3 44.07 -44.14 -12.87
N ILE A 4 44.03 -43.11 -12.01
CA ILE A 4 43.20 -43.10 -10.80
C ILE A 4 41.72 -42.82 -11.12
N PHE A 5 41.42 -42.04 -12.16
CA PHE A 5 40.04 -41.68 -12.56
C PHE A 5 39.70 -42.13 -13.99
N HIS A 6 38.50 -42.68 -14.16
CA HIS A 6 37.99 -43.10 -15.46
C HIS A 6 37.75 -41.90 -16.40
N ARG A 7 37.83 -42.08 -17.72
CA ARG A 7 37.68 -40.98 -18.71
C ARG A 7 36.31 -40.27 -18.61
N SER A 8 35.27 -40.98 -18.17
CA SER A 8 33.95 -40.41 -17.92
C SER A 8 33.93 -39.38 -16.80
N THR A 9 34.89 -39.41 -15.87
CA THR A 9 34.99 -38.47 -14.76
C THR A 9 35.14 -37.02 -15.24
N ASN A 10 35.76 -36.79 -16.41
CA ASN A 10 35.84 -35.44 -17.00
C ASN A 10 34.48 -34.89 -17.44
N VAL A 11 33.62 -35.75 -18.02
CA VAL A 11 32.26 -35.35 -18.42
C VAL A 11 31.40 -35.15 -17.19
N ILE A 12 31.49 -36.06 -16.21
CA ILE A 12 30.74 -35.98 -14.96
C ILE A 12 31.12 -34.71 -14.19
N ALA A 13 32.41 -34.39 -14.06
CA ALA A 13 32.87 -33.19 -13.37
C ALA A 13 32.40 -31.90 -14.07
N LYS A 14 32.45 -31.84 -15.41
CA LYS A 14 31.95 -30.67 -16.15
C LYS A 14 30.43 -30.53 -16.02
N ALA A 15 29.70 -31.64 -16.15
CA ALA A 15 28.25 -31.67 -16.03
C ALA A 15 27.79 -31.34 -14.60
N SER A 16 28.50 -31.80 -13.56
CA SER A 16 28.18 -31.48 -12.19
C SER A 16 28.44 -30.02 -11.87
N ILE A 17 29.57 -29.45 -12.30
CA ILE A 17 29.85 -28.02 -12.08
C ILE A 17 28.80 -27.15 -12.78
N LEU A 18 28.55 -27.38 -14.07
CA LEU A 18 27.56 -26.60 -14.82
C LEU A 18 26.14 -26.82 -14.31
N GLY A 19 25.79 -28.06 -13.98
CA GLY A 19 24.51 -28.42 -13.39
C GLY A 19 24.30 -27.74 -12.04
N SER A 20 25.29 -27.76 -11.16
CA SER A 20 25.23 -27.08 -9.86
C SER A 20 25.10 -25.57 -10.01
N VAL A 21 25.86 -24.94 -10.91
CA VAL A 21 25.74 -23.50 -11.18
C VAL A 21 24.34 -23.15 -11.69
N PHE A 22 23.82 -23.93 -12.64
CA PHE A 22 22.48 -23.71 -13.17
C PHE A 22 21.39 -23.91 -12.11
N LEU A 23 21.50 -24.96 -11.28
CA LEU A 23 20.57 -25.22 -10.19
C LEU A 23 20.57 -24.10 -9.14
N ILE A 24 21.75 -23.61 -8.75
CA ILE A 24 21.87 -22.50 -7.80
C ILE A 24 21.28 -21.22 -8.39
N ALA A 25 21.58 -20.92 -9.66
CA ALA A 25 21.03 -19.75 -10.34
C ALA A 25 19.50 -19.82 -10.45
N ALA A 26 18.95 -20.98 -10.85
CA ALA A 26 17.52 -21.21 -10.93
C ALA A 26 16.85 -21.10 -9.56
N ALA A 27 17.41 -21.73 -8.52
CA ALA A 27 16.89 -21.64 -7.17
C ALA A 27 16.89 -20.19 -6.65
N THR A 28 18.00 -19.47 -6.86
CA THR A 28 18.11 -18.05 -6.48
C THR A 28 17.07 -17.19 -7.21
N TRP A 29 16.88 -17.43 -8.51
CA TRP A 29 15.88 -16.73 -9.30
C TRP A 29 14.46 -17.00 -8.81
N VAL A 30 14.12 -18.27 -8.53
CA VAL A 30 12.81 -18.64 -7.98
C VAL A 30 12.59 -17.97 -6.62
N LEU A 31 13.57 -18.01 -5.71
CA LEU A 31 13.45 -17.35 -4.41
C LEU A 31 13.27 -15.84 -4.54
N ALA A 32 14.02 -15.18 -5.42
CA ALA A 32 13.87 -13.75 -5.69
C ALA A 32 12.50 -13.41 -6.30
N ALA A 33 12.02 -14.23 -7.24
CA ALA A 33 10.70 -14.06 -7.86
C ALA A 33 9.57 -14.24 -6.84
N LEU A 34 9.66 -15.26 -5.98
CA LEU A 34 8.71 -15.46 -4.88
C LEU A 34 8.72 -14.28 -3.91
N ASN A 35 9.91 -13.80 -3.50
CA ASN A 35 10.03 -12.68 -2.58
C ASN A 35 9.43 -11.38 -3.13
N ARG A 36 9.58 -11.11 -4.44
CA ARG A 36 8.98 -9.93 -5.11
C ARG A 36 7.51 -10.13 -5.49
N SER A 37 6.97 -11.33 -5.31
CA SER A 37 5.61 -11.61 -5.74
C SER A 37 4.56 -11.01 -4.78
N PRO A 38 3.35 -10.72 -5.28
CA PRO A 38 2.19 -10.35 -4.45
C PRO A 38 1.86 -11.36 -3.34
N TYR A 39 2.31 -12.62 -3.45
CA TYR A 39 2.06 -13.66 -2.48
C TYR A 39 2.68 -13.34 -1.11
N VAL A 40 3.96 -12.94 -1.09
CA VAL A 40 4.68 -12.63 0.16
C VAL A 40 4.13 -11.37 0.83
N THR A 41 3.78 -10.38 0.02
CA THR A 41 3.19 -9.13 0.51
C THR A 41 1.71 -9.28 0.85
N GLN A 42 1.06 -10.38 0.48
CA GLN A 42 -0.36 -10.63 0.65
C GLN A 42 -1.23 -9.50 0.06
N VAL A 43 -0.84 -8.99 -1.11
CA VAL A 43 -1.66 -8.07 -1.92
C VAL A 43 -2.91 -8.83 -2.40
N GLY A 44 -4.06 -8.15 -2.36
CA GLY A 44 -5.35 -8.72 -2.72
C GLY A 44 -5.99 -9.60 -1.64
N VAL A 45 -5.30 -9.84 -0.51
CA VAL A 45 -5.83 -10.65 0.59
C VAL A 45 -6.49 -9.72 1.62
N ALA A 46 -7.81 -9.84 1.76
CA ALA A 46 -8.56 -9.15 2.80
C ALA A 46 -8.17 -9.67 4.19
N ARG A 47 -8.09 -8.78 5.17
CA ARG A 47 -7.82 -9.15 6.56
C ARG A 47 -9.11 -9.17 7.35
N GLU A 48 -9.18 -10.13 8.27
CA GLU A 48 -10.23 -10.15 9.27
C GLU A 48 -10.10 -8.91 10.17
N GLN A 49 -11.25 -8.30 10.43
CA GLN A 49 -11.38 -7.11 11.26
C GLN A 49 -12.33 -7.44 12.42
N PRO A 50 -12.14 -6.85 13.61
CA PRO A 50 -13.08 -7.02 14.72
C PRO A 50 -14.51 -6.66 14.35
N VAL A 51 -14.65 -5.61 13.53
CA VAL A 51 -15.91 -5.20 12.90
C VAL A 51 -15.70 -5.27 11.39
N PRO A 52 -16.55 -5.99 10.63
CA PRO A 52 -16.42 -6.09 9.17
C PRO A 52 -16.87 -4.78 8.50
N PHE A 53 -16.03 -3.74 8.61
CA PHE A 53 -16.30 -2.41 8.07
C PHE A 53 -16.20 -2.39 6.53
N SER A 54 -17.30 -1.98 5.88
CA SER A 54 -17.39 -1.91 4.43
C SER A 54 -17.16 -0.48 3.92
N HIS A 55 -15.98 -0.25 3.34
CA HIS A 55 -15.70 1.01 2.63
C HIS A 55 -16.61 1.17 1.41
N LYS A 56 -16.97 0.07 0.75
CA LYS A 56 -17.92 0.09 -0.37
C LYS A 56 -19.27 0.68 0.01
N HIS A 57 -19.79 0.32 1.19
CA HIS A 57 -21.04 0.88 1.65
C HIS A 57 -20.90 2.37 1.99
N HIS A 58 -19.92 2.72 2.83
CA HIS A 58 -19.80 4.08 3.35
C HIS A 58 -19.35 5.09 2.28
N VAL A 59 -18.41 4.73 1.42
CA VAL A 59 -17.85 5.65 0.43
C VAL A 59 -18.66 5.64 -0.87
N LYS A 60 -18.78 4.48 -1.52
CA LYS A 60 -19.41 4.42 -2.85
C LYS A 60 -20.94 4.53 -2.81
N GLN A 61 -21.60 3.91 -1.84
CA GLN A 61 -23.07 3.90 -1.81
C GLN A 61 -23.64 5.12 -1.08
N LEU A 62 -22.99 5.57 0.01
CA LEU A 62 -23.46 6.71 0.80
C LEU A 62 -22.77 8.04 0.44
N GLY A 63 -21.65 8.01 -0.30
CA GLY A 63 -20.94 9.22 -0.73
C GLY A 63 -20.11 9.90 0.37
N ILE A 64 -19.76 9.19 1.45
CA ILE A 64 -18.97 9.77 2.54
C ILE A 64 -17.53 10.00 2.07
N ASP A 65 -17.05 11.24 2.21
CA ASP A 65 -15.67 11.62 1.90
C ASP A 65 -14.68 10.91 2.83
N CYS A 66 -13.51 10.50 2.30
CA CYS A 66 -12.49 9.77 3.04
C CYS A 66 -12.07 10.46 4.35
N ARG A 67 -12.08 11.80 4.36
CA ARG A 67 -11.61 12.62 5.49
C ARG A 67 -12.59 12.67 6.65
N TYR A 68 -13.84 12.27 6.45
CA TYR A 68 -14.81 12.18 7.54
C TYR A 68 -14.31 11.23 8.64
N CYS A 69 -13.69 10.11 8.23
CA CYS A 69 -13.11 9.14 9.14
C CYS A 69 -11.60 9.32 9.32
N HIS A 70 -10.87 9.66 8.24
CA HIS A 70 -9.41 9.82 8.26
C HIS A 70 -9.03 11.30 8.35
N THR A 71 -9.39 11.93 9.47
CA THR A 71 -9.36 13.39 9.63
C THR A 71 -7.97 14.00 9.57
N SER A 72 -6.92 13.26 9.99
CA SER A 72 -5.56 13.79 10.06
C SER A 72 -4.75 13.61 8.76
N VAL A 73 -5.34 13.03 7.72
CA VAL A 73 -4.62 12.66 6.48
C VAL A 73 -4.00 13.85 5.75
N GLU A 74 -4.58 15.04 5.87
CA GLU A 74 -4.08 16.26 5.21
C GLU A 74 -2.98 16.98 6.01
N GLU A 75 -2.89 16.71 7.31
CA GLU A 75 -2.10 17.53 8.25
C GLU A 75 -0.99 16.75 8.93
N SER A 76 -1.16 15.45 9.12
CA SER A 76 -0.27 14.60 9.89
C SER A 76 0.42 13.55 9.02
N ARG A 77 1.51 13.00 9.57
CA ARG A 77 2.21 11.86 8.98
C ARG A 77 1.35 10.61 8.93
N PHE A 78 0.38 10.49 9.83
CA PHE A 78 -0.55 9.37 9.90
C PHE A 78 -1.95 9.84 9.48
N ALA A 79 -2.64 9.04 8.67
CA ALA A 79 -4.06 9.27 8.35
C ALA A 79 -4.99 9.01 9.54
N GLY A 80 -4.54 8.20 10.51
CA GLY A 80 -5.31 7.79 11.67
C GLY A 80 -6.38 6.75 11.34
N LEU A 81 -6.89 6.09 12.38
CA LEU A 81 -8.14 5.33 12.31
C LEU A 81 -9.19 6.13 13.08
N PRO A 82 -10.46 6.13 12.64
CA PRO A 82 -11.50 6.89 13.31
C PRO A 82 -11.69 6.37 14.75
N PRO A 83 -11.92 7.26 15.73
CA PRO A 83 -12.36 6.84 17.06
C PRO A 83 -13.77 6.24 16.99
N THR A 84 -14.14 5.50 18.03
CA THR A 84 -15.47 4.87 18.13
C THR A 84 -16.59 5.91 18.08
N GLU A 85 -16.35 7.12 18.57
CA GLU A 85 -17.30 8.24 18.49
C GLU A 85 -17.75 8.52 17.05
N THR A 86 -16.84 8.52 16.08
CA THR A 86 -17.17 8.74 14.66
C THR A 86 -18.20 7.72 14.18
N CYS A 87 -18.06 6.44 14.57
CA CYS A 87 -19.03 5.40 14.25
C CYS A 87 -20.38 5.66 14.94
N MET A 88 -20.35 6.08 16.20
CA MET A 88 -21.55 6.29 17.02
C MET A 88 -22.35 7.54 16.66
N THR A 89 -21.78 8.49 15.90
CA THR A 89 -22.52 9.63 15.33
C THR A 89 -23.77 9.18 14.56
N CYS A 90 -23.68 8.04 13.87
CA CYS A 90 -24.80 7.44 13.14
C CYS A 90 -25.30 6.15 13.79
N HIS A 91 -24.40 5.26 14.23
CA HIS A 91 -24.77 3.93 14.71
C HIS A 91 -25.37 3.88 16.11
N SER A 92 -25.46 5.03 16.80
CA SER A 92 -26.35 5.18 17.95
C SER A 92 -27.84 5.05 17.60
N GLN A 93 -28.20 5.26 16.33
CA GLN A 93 -29.59 5.20 15.84
C GLN A 93 -29.75 4.22 14.67
N ILE A 94 -28.79 4.19 13.75
CA ILE A 94 -28.85 3.40 12.51
C ILE A 94 -28.23 2.03 12.73
N HIS A 95 -29.00 0.97 12.47
CA HIS A 95 -28.59 -0.41 12.72
C HIS A 95 -28.10 -0.65 14.17
N ALA A 96 -28.59 0.15 15.12
CA ALA A 96 -28.10 0.19 16.50
C ALA A 96 -28.12 -1.18 17.20
N ALA A 97 -29.08 -2.05 16.87
CA ALA A 97 -29.21 -3.41 17.42
C ALA A 97 -28.55 -4.51 16.56
N SER A 98 -27.84 -4.15 15.48
CA SER A 98 -27.19 -5.14 14.62
C SER A 98 -26.12 -5.92 15.40
N PRO A 99 -26.11 -7.26 15.36
CA PRO A 99 -25.09 -8.06 16.03
C PRO A 99 -23.67 -7.73 15.55
N MET A 100 -23.50 -7.37 14.27
CA MET A 100 -22.19 -7.04 13.68
C MET A 100 -21.54 -5.79 14.31
N LEU A 101 -22.34 -4.91 14.90
CA LEU A 101 -21.86 -3.68 15.54
C LEU A 101 -21.61 -3.83 17.04
N GLU A 102 -21.73 -5.04 17.59
CA GLU A 102 -21.43 -5.25 19.02
C GLU A 102 -20.03 -4.79 19.43
N PRO A 103 -18.96 -5.03 18.65
CA PRO A 103 -17.64 -4.55 19.05
C PRO A 103 -17.55 -3.01 19.07
N VAL A 104 -18.33 -2.30 18.23
CA VAL A 104 -18.43 -0.84 18.28
C VAL A 104 -19.15 -0.38 19.55
N ARG A 105 -20.27 -1.03 19.90
CA ARG A 105 -21.02 -0.72 21.12
C ARG A 105 -20.24 -1.04 22.39
N GLU A 106 -19.54 -2.16 22.43
CA GLU A 106 -18.66 -2.53 23.54
C GLU A 106 -17.54 -1.50 23.70
N SER A 107 -16.90 -1.11 22.60
CA SER A 107 -15.88 -0.06 22.59
C SER A 107 -16.43 1.26 23.15
N TRP A 108 -17.66 1.64 22.77
CA TRP A 108 -18.33 2.83 23.28
C TRP A 108 -18.67 2.75 24.77
N ARG A 109 -19.18 1.61 25.25
CA ARG A 109 -19.55 1.40 26.66
C ARG A 109 -18.35 1.35 27.60
N THR A 110 -17.22 0.83 27.12
CA THR A 110 -16.03 0.58 27.95
C THR A 110 -14.90 1.58 27.76
N ASP A 111 -15.06 2.53 26.83
CA ASP A 111 -14.03 3.50 26.44
C ASP A 111 -12.70 2.83 26.02
N ARG A 112 -12.79 1.61 25.47
CA ARG A 112 -11.65 0.85 24.95
C ARG A 112 -11.65 0.93 23.43
N PRO A 113 -10.58 1.38 22.78
CA PRO A 113 -10.52 1.45 21.31
C PRO A 113 -10.72 0.08 20.64
N ILE A 114 -11.37 0.08 19.48
CA ILE A 114 -11.51 -1.12 18.66
C ILE A 114 -10.11 -1.58 18.21
N PRO A 115 -9.72 -2.85 18.45
CA PRO A 115 -8.39 -3.36 18.11
C PRO A 115 -8.29 -3.71 16.63
N TRP A 116 -8.29 -2.69 15.76
CA TRP A 116 -8.24 -2.85 14.31
C TRP A 116 -6.99 -3.61 13.84
N THR A 117 -7.17 -4.50 12.86
CA THR A 117 -6.06 -5.17 12.19
C THR A 117 -5.56 -4.26 11.07
N ARG A 118 -4.35 -3.69 11.24
CA ARG A 118 -3.77 -2.82 10.21
C ARG A 118 -3.47 -3.61 8.94
N VAL A 119 -3.94 -3.11 7.80
CA VAL A 119 -3.73 -3.74 6.48
C VAL A 119 -2.47 -3.23 5.80
N TYR A 120 -2.25 -1.92 5.82
CA TYR A 120 -1.04 -1.27 5.33
C TYR A 120 -0.11 -1.02 6.52
N ASP A 121 0.89 -1.88 6.69
CA ASP A 121 1.88 -1.77 7.76
C ASP A 121 3.27 -1.72 7.13
N LEU A 122 3.94 -0.59 7.33
CA LEU A 122 5.33 -0.38 6.90
C LEU A 122 6.25 -0.68 8.10
N PRO A 123 7.47 -1.17 7.86
CA PRO A 123 8.43 -1.37 8.94
C PRO A 123 8.73 -0.07 9.69
N ASP A 124 9.02 -0.16 10.99
CA ASP A 124 9.23 1.01 11.86
C ASP A 124 10.41 1.89 11.45
N PHE A 125 11.38 1.34 10.71
CA PHE A 125 12.51 2.10 10.14
C PHE A 125 12.14 2.91 8.88
N VAL A 126 10.86 2.90 8.49
CA VAL A 126 10.32 3.71 7.39
C VAL A 126 9.46 4.83 7.96
N TYR A 127 9.96 6.05 7.85
CA TYR A 127 9.19 7.25 8.10
C TYR A 127 8.34 7.60 6.88
N PHE A 128 7.05 7.31 6.96
CA PHE A 128 6.06 7.73 5.97
C PHE A 128 5.23 8.90 6.50
N ASP A 129 4.93 9.87 5.62
CA ASP A 129 4.11 11.05 5.94
C ASP A 129 2.95 11.19 4.94
N HIS A 130 1.71 11.03 5.37
CA HIS A 130 0.53 11.16 4.50
C HIS A 130 0.35 12.59 3.98
N SER A 131 0.50 13.58 4.85
CA SER A 131 0.18 14.99 4.56
C SER A 131 0.95 15.53 3.36
N ILE A 132 2.23 15.17 3.22
CA ILE A 132 3.05 15.65 2.09
C ILE A 132 2.57 15.08 0.77
N HIS A 133 2.16 13.81 0.72
CA HIS A 133 1.68 13.16 -0.50
C HIS A 133 0.36 13.79 -0.95
N VAL A 134 -0.59 13.98 -0.03
CA VAL A 134 -1.87 14.65 -0.29
C VAL A 134 -1.62 16.08 -0.80
N LYS A 135 -0.80 16.87 -0.09
CA LYS A 135 -0.46 18.25 -0.47
C LYS A 135 0.27 18.36 -1.81
N LYS A 136 0.95 17.30 -2.25
CA LYS A 136 1.62 17.24 -3.56
C LYS A 136 0.77 16.56 -4.65
N GLY A 137 -0.51 16.30 -4.38
CA GLY A 137 -1.47 15.85 -5.39
C GLY A 137 -1.46 14.34 -5.64
N VAL A 138 -0.97 13.53 -4.69
CA VAL A 138 -1.06 12.07 -4.77
C VAL A 138 -2.39 11.63 -4.18
N ALA A 139 -3.18 10.90 -4.96
CA ALA A 139 -4.48 10.41 -4.53
C ALA A 139 -4.42 9.16 -3.67
N CYS A 140 -5.43 9.00 -2.80
CA CYS A 140 -5.58 7.83 -1.94
C CYS A 140 -5.57 6.53 -2.75
N VAL A 141 -6.30 6.50 -3.89
CA VAL A 141 -6.46 5.31 -4.73
C VAL A 141 -5.19 4.88 -5.45
N THR A 142 -4.22 5.79 -5.62
CA THR A 142 -2.92 5.46 -6.21
C THR A 142 -2.14 4.48 -5.32
N CYS A 143 -2.22 4.66 -4.00
CA CYS A 143 -1.53 3.81 -3.03
C CYS A 143 -2.45 2.70 -2.49
N HIS A 144 -3.70 3.04 -2.16
CA HIS A 144 -4.60 2.12 -1.48
C HIS A 144 -5.48 1.28 -2.42
N GLY A 145 -5.44 1.54 -3.73
CA GLY A 145 -6.33 0.93 -4.71
C GLY A 145 -7.75 1.49 -4.63
N PRO A 146 -8.74 0.85 -5.27
CA PRO A 146 -10.13 1.30 -5.30
C PRO A 146 -10.84 0.98 -3.98
N VAL A 147 -10.45 1.65 -2.89
CA VAL A 147 -10.96 1.41 -1.52
C VAL A 147 -12.48 1.56 -1.45
N GLU A 148 -13.04 2.48 -2.23
CA GLU A 148 -14.47 2.70 -2.40
C GLU A 148 -15.21 1.50 -3.01
N GLU A 149 -14.51 0.54 -3.59
CA GLU A 149 -15.09 -0.71 -4.08
C GLU A 149 -14.91 -1.87 -3.10
N MET A 150 -14.15 -1.68 -2.01
CA MET A 150 -13.74 -2.73 -1.08
C MET A 150 -14.77 -2.95 0.03
N PRO A 151 -15.48 -4.09 0.08
CA PRO A 151 -16.35 -4.42 1.21
C PRO A 151 -15.56 -4.80 2.47
N LEU A 152 -14.32 -5.27 2.29
CA LEU A 152 -13.31 -5.46 3.33
C LEU A 152 -12.01 -4.96 2.73
N VAL A 153 -11.20 -4.22 3.48
CA VAL A 153 -9.99 -3.62 2.93
C VAL A 153 -8.88 -4.66 2.75
N TRP A 154 -8.16 -4.56 1.63
CA TRP A 154 -6.96 -5.35 1.33
C TRP A 154 -5.83 -4.44 0.83
N LYS A 155 -4.60 -4.96 0.84
CA LYS A 155 -3.47 -4.25 0.23
C LYS A 155 -3.56 -4.33 -1.29
N ALA A 156 -3.56 -3.19 -1.97
CA ALA A 156 -3.54 -3.07 -3.42
C ALA A 156 -2.11 -2.94 -3.96
N SER A 157 -1.21 -2.33 -3.18
CA SER A 157 0.21 -2.18 -3.50
C SER A 157 1.09 -3.06 -2.62
N THR A 158 2.25 -3.47 -3.13
CA THR A 158 3.22 -4.30 -2.39
C THR A 158 3.87 -3.58 -1.22
N LEU A 159 3.95 -2.24 -1.27
CA LEU A 159 4.69 -1.40 -0.33
C LEU A 159 6.19 -1.73 -0.26
N HIS A 160 6.72 -2.41 -1.26
CA HIS A 160 8.16 -2.55 -1.39
C HIS A 160 8.80 -1.19 -1.70
N MET A 161 10.05 -1.02 -1.25
CA MET A 161 10.84 0.17 -1.56
C MET A 161 10.90 0.46 -3.06
N GLU A 162 11.01 -0.57 -3.91
CA GLU A 162 11.02 -0.40 -5.37
C GLU A 162 9.73 0.24 -5.93
N TRP A 163 8.59 -0.02 -5.29
CA TRP A 163 7.31 0.56 -5.66
C TRP A 163 7.23 2.03 -5.24
N CYS A 164 7.71 2.39 -4.04
CA CYS A 164 7.81 3.79 -3.63
C CYS A 164 8.77 4.56 -4.53
N LEU A 165 9.93 3.98 -4.83
CA LEU A 165 10.96 4.59 -5.67
C LEU A 165 10.53 4.74 -7.13
N SER A 166 9.70 3.85 -7.68
CA SER A 166 9.20 4.01 -9.05
C SER A 166 8.38 5.30 -9.19
N CYS A 167 7.54 5.60 -8.20
CA CYS A 167 6.79 6.85 -8.12
C CYS A 167 7.70 8.05 -7.84
N HIS A 168 8.62 7.96 -6.88
CA HIS A 168 9.54 9.06 -6.56
C HIS A 168 10.48 9.41 -7.72
N ARG A 169 10.79 8.45 -8.60
CA ARG A 169 11.58 8.68 -9.82
C ARG A 169 10.78 9.33 -10.95
N GLN A 170 9.48 9.08 -11.02
CA GLN A 170 8.59 9.55 -12.09
C GLN A 170 7.23 10.00 -11.51
N PRO A 171 7.19 11.04 -10.67
CA PRO A 171 5.96 11.47 -9.99
C PRO A 171 4.89 11.96 -10.98
N GLU A 172 5.29 12.45 -12.15
CA GLU A 172 4.37 12.93 -13.19
C GLU A 172 3.38 11.85 -13.67
N LEU A 173 3.68 10.57 -13.48
CA LEU A 173 2.79 9.49 -13.87
C LEU A 173 1.62 9.28 -12.89
N TYR A 174 1.68 9.87 -11.70
CA TYR A 174 0.80 9.52 -10.59
C TYR A 174 0.09 10.71 -9.95
N ILE A 175 0.67 11.91 -10.04
CA ILE A 175 0.08 13.11 -9.45
C ILE A 175 -1.12 13.62 -10.24
N ARG A 176 -2.05 14.24 -9.54
CA ARG A 176 -3.26 14.85 -10.08
C ARG A 176 -3.54 16.20 -9.39
N PRO A 177 -4.47 17.00 -9.90
CA PRO A 177 -4.84 18.25 -9.25
C PRO A 177 -5.36 18.00 -7.82
N ARG A 178 -5.01 18.88 -6.88
CA ARG A 178 -5.28 18.72 -5.44
C ARG A 178 -6.77 18.53 -5.13
N GLU A 179 -7.64 19.21 -5.88
CA GLU A 179 -9.09 19.12 -5.78
C GLU A 179 -9.64 17.72 -6.06
N TYR A 180 -8.87 16.85 -6.72
CA TYR A 180 -9.26 15.48 -7.07
C TYR A 180 -8.52 14.40 -6.27
N VAL A 181 -7.73 14.77 -5.25
CA VAL A 181 -6.96 13.81 -4.43
C VAL A 181 -7.85 12.79 -3.72
N PHE A 182 -9.01 13.23 -3.20
CA PHE A 182 -10.00 12.40 -2.52
C PHE A 182 -11.08 11.83 -3.45
N ARG A 183 -11.02 12.16 -4.74
CA ARG A 183 -11.95 11.66 -5.75
C ARG A 183 -11.43 10.37 -6.35
N ALA A 184 -11.98 9.26 -5.88
CA ALA A 184 -11.60 7.93 -6.34
C ALA A 184 -11.95 7.68 -7.83
N ASP A 185 -13.05 8.27 -8.29
CA ASP A 185 -13.60 8.15 -9.64
C ASP A 185 -12.87 9.01 -10.69
N TRP A 186 -11.97 9.90 -10.26
CA TRP A 186 -11.31 10.83 -11.16
C TRP A 186 -10.37 10.14 -12.14
N ARG A 187 -10.43 10.59 -13.39
CA ARG A 187 -9.51 10.21 -14.48
C ARG A 187 -8.98 11.47 -15.15
N PRO A 188 -7.72 11.47 -15.61
CA PRO A 188 -7.18 12.63 -16.31
C PRO A 188 -7.93 12.85 -17.62
N SER A 189 -8.32 14.12 -17.87
CA SER A 189 -8.98 14.54 -19.12
C SER A 189 -8.01 14.76 -20.27
N GLU A 190 -6.72 14.86 -19.97
CA GLU A 190 -5.61 15.05 -20.89
C GLU A 190 -4.54 13.95 -20.68
N ASP A 191 -3.45 13.97 -21.45
CA ASP A 191 -2.35 13.02 -21.23
C ASP A 191 -1.76 13.16 -19.82
N GLN A 192 -1.69 12.05 -19.09
CA GLN A 192 -1.24 12.04 -17.69
C GLN A 192 0.19 12.55 -17.55
N ARG A 193 1.09 12.27 -18.50
CA ARG A 193 2.49 12.69 -18.41
C ARG A 193 2.63 14.19 -18.68
N GLU A 194 1.80 14.75 -19.56
CA GLU A 194 1.74 16.20 -19.77
C GLU A 194 1.19 16.95 -18.54
N LEU A 195 0.02 16.52 -18.05
CA LEU A 195 -0.60 17.04 -16.83
C LEU A 195 0.35 16.94 -15.65
N GLY A 196 0.92 15.76 -15.41
CA GLY A 196 1.85 15.53 -14.33
C GLY A 196 3.10 16.39 -14.42
N ARG A 197 3.70 16.58 -15.61
CA ARG A 197 4.86 17.49 -15.75
C ARG A 197 4.50 18.93 -15.40
N ARG A 198 3.28 19.39 -15.73
CA ARG A 198 2.77 20.71 -15.33
C ARG A 198 2.62 20.80 -13.81
N LEU A 199 1.97 19.82 -13.19
CA LEU A 199 1.72 19.76 -11.75
C LEU A 199 3.01 19.61 -10.93
N VAL A 200 4.02 18.84 -11.39
CA VAL A 200 5.34 18.74 -10.74
C VAL A 200 5.96 20.13 -10.60
N ARG A 201 5.91 20.95 -11.66
CA ARG A 201 6.43 22.32 -11.65
C ARG A 201 5.60 23.23 -10.75
N GLU A 202 4.28 23.19 -10.90
CA GLU A 202 3.35 24.04 -10.14
C GLU A 202 3.43 23.78 -8.63
N TYR A 203 3.44 22.50 -8.25
CA TYR A 203 3.48 22.09 -6.85
C TYR A 203 4.89 22.08 -6.27
N ARG A 204 5.91 22.46 -7.06
CA ARG A 204 7.31 22.47 -6.66
C ARG A 204 7.69 21.14 -6.01
N ILE A 205 7.42 20.05 -6.73
CA ILE A 205 7.88 18.71 -6.34
C ILE A 205 9.39 18.66 -6.60
N ASP A 206 10.13 18.17 -5.62
CA ASP A 206 11.60 18.07 -5.70
C ASP A 206 12.04 17.13 -6.81
N ARG A 207 13.33 17.22 -7.18
CA ARG A 207 13.90 16.38 -8.24
C ARG A 207 14.00 14.92 -7.78
N PRO A 208 13.91 13.94 -8.71
CA PRO A 208 14.04 12.52 -8.40
C PRO A 208 15.23 12.19 -7.50
N GLU A 209 16.41 12.78 -7.75
CA GLU A 209 17.62 12.49 -6.99
C GLU A 209 17.45 12.77 -5.49
N LYS A 210 16.78 13.88 -5.16
CA LYS A 210 16.50 14.26 -3.78
C LYS A 210 15.35 13.44 -3.18
N LEU A 211 14.31 13.15 -3.97
CA LEU A 211 13.18 12.33 -3.52
C LEU A 211 13.57 10.88 -3.23
N THR A 212 14.64 10.38 -3.85
CA THR A 212 15.14 9.02 -3.66
C THR A 212 16.28 8.91 -2.65
N ASP A 213 16.64 10.00 -1.97
CA ASP A 213 17.65 9.96 -0.91
C ASP A 213 17.13 9.16 0.30
N CYS A 214 18.02 8.39 0.94
CA CYS A 214 17.67 7.58 2.10
C CYS A 214 17.09 8.42 3.24
N SER A 215 17.55 9.66 3.45
CA SER A 215 17.09 10.54 4.53
C SER A 215 15.62 10.95 4.40
N VAL A 216 15.02 10.77 3.22
CA VAL A 216 13.59 11.05 3.00
C VAL A 216 12.72 10.06 3.77
N CYS A 217 13.13 8.79 3.84
CA CYS A 217 12.31 7.69 4.36
C CYS A 217 12.94 6.96 5.54
N HIS A 218 14.27 6.98 5.70
CA HIS A 218 15.01 6.20 6.70
C HIS A 218 15.69 7.15 7.68
N ARG A 219 15.00 7.46 8.77
CA ARG A 219 15.44 8.41 9.80
C ARG A 219 15.03 7.96 11.19
#